data_AF-A0A1G4A0N5-F1
#
_entry.id   AF-A0A1G4A0N5-F1
#
_cell.length_a   1.000
_cell.length_b   1.000
_cell.length_c   1.000
_cell.angle_alpha   90.00
_cell.angle_beta   90.00
_cell.angle_gamma   90.00
#
_symmetry.space_group_name_H-M   'P 1'
#
loop_
_entity.id
_entity.type
_entity.pdbx_description
1 polymer ?
#
loop_
_entity_poly.entity_id
_entity_poly.type
_entity_poly.pdbx_seq_one_letter_code
_entity_poly.pdbx_strand_id
1 'polypeptide(L)'
;MIVTDGIAPIAVAVELFRALSRVRRRFFTYRLVIGPEYYAAAVYLARTGNKSKRIIGGIFLDLLGSANPVTYQHSLTGNSALDRAAAKIFGMAGMPFRGLFGNDEIFYNGPGYGIPMIGIGSRQAPYYHTSDDDFNRLNMLRLRETIRKLWQLVSVLEKEGGTDSVPLSVAKGPWHLSRRGVEPLLDRHSELWPLMTDLQLAMDGKRTCRDLAAEFSLTPELVQELCRQLAHSGAIRIKLR
;
A
#
# COMPACT_ATOMS: atom_id res chain seq x y z
N MET A 1 32.68 6.34 -6.45
CA MET A 1 31.74 5.71 -5.49
C MET A 1 30.38 5.98 -6.05
N ILE A 2 29.60 4.94 -6.38
CA ILE A 2 28.27 5.07 -7.00
C ILE A 2 27.29 5.65 -5.97
N VAL A 3 26.64 6.78 -6.29
CA VAL A 3 25.80 7.52 -5.34
C VAL A 3 24.32 7.30 -5.59
N THR A 4 23.83 7.48 -6.83
CA THR A 4 22.39 7.47 -7.13
C THR A 4 21.78 6.06 -7.14
N ASP A 5 22.61 5.05 -7.43
CA ASP A 5 22.28 3.63 -7.43
C ASP A 5 22.85 2.95 -6.16
N GLY A 6 22.29 3.32 -4.99
CA GLY A 6 22.66 2.72 -3.70
C GLY A 6 22.66 3.69 -2.53
N ILE A 7 23.66 4.59 -2.46
CA ILE A 7 23.87 5.47 -1.28
C ILE A 7 22.70 6.44 -1.09
N ALA A 8 22.25 7.09 -2.16
CA ALA A 8 21.18 8.06 -2.10
C ALA A 8 19.82 7.41 -1.74
N PRO A 9 19.40 6.28 -2.33
CA PRO A 9 18.25 5.51 -1.86
C PRO A 9 18.33 5.12 -0.38
N ILE A 10 19.49 4.66 0.10
CA ILE A 10 19.69 4.32 1.52
C ILE A 10 19.49 5.56 2.40
N ALA A 11 20.08 6.70 2.04
CA ALA A 11 19.94 7.95 2.79
C ALA A 11 18.47 8.41 2.86
N VAL A 12 17.74 8.32 1.74
CA VAL A 12 16.29 8.60 1.70
C VAL A 12 15.51 7.66 2.62
N ALA A 13 15.81 6.37 2.60
CA ALA A 13 15.15 5.39 3.45
C ALA A 13 15.40 5.67 4.94
N VAL A 14 16.64 6.00 5.32
CA VAL A 14 17.01 6.37 6.69
C VAL A 14 16.27 7.62 7.14
N GLU A 15 16.20 8.66 6.31
CA GLU A 15 15.46 9.88 6.66
C GLU A 15 13.95 9.64 6.81
N LEU A 16 13.36 8.81 5.96
CA LEU A 16 11.96 8.38 6.14
C LEU A 16 11.76 7.66 7.48
N PHE A 17 12.67 6.75 7.85
CA PHE A 17 12.58 6.03 9.12
C PHE A 17 12.82 6.92 10.34
N ARG A 18 13.67 7.94 10.21
CA ARG A 18 13.83 8.99 11.24
C ARG A 18 12.53 9.76 11.44
N ALA A 19 11.85 10.15 10.36
CA ALA A 19 10.54 10.79 10.46
C ALA A 19 9.50 9.85 11.11
N LEU A 20 9.44 8.59 10.68
CA LEU A 20 8.53 7.57 11.24
C LEU A 20 8.76 7.29 12.73
N SER A 21 10.01 7.35 13.19
CA SER A 21 10.35 7.13 14.60
C SER A 21 9.73 8.19 15.54
N ARG A 22 9.40 9.37 15.01
CA ARG A 22 8.77 10.47 15.76
C ARG A 22 7.25 10.34 15.83
N VAL A 23 6.65 9.43 15.07
CA VAL A 23 5.20 9.21 15.07
C VAL A 23 4.82 8.29 16.22
N ARG A 24 4.13 8.85 17.23
CA ARG A 24 3.76 8.12 18.45
C ARG A 24 2.73 7.01 18.24
N ARG A 25 1.78 7.19 17.33
CA ARG A 25 0.73 6.21 17.02
C ARG A 25 0.75 5.90 15.55
N ARG A 26 1.00 4.63 15.23
CA ARG A 26 1.03 4.09 13.87
C ARG A 26 0.16 2.85 13.84
N PHE A 27 -0.57 2.69 12.76
CA PHE A 27 -1.37 1.51 12.47
C PHE A 27 -0.48 0.36 11.98
N PHE A 28 0.50 0.64 11.11
CA PHE A 28 1.43 -0.37 10.62
C PHE A 28 2.74 -0.38 11.40
N THR A 29 3.39 -1.56 11.39
CA THR A 29 4.78 -1.70 11.80
C THR A 29 5.69 -1.58 10.59
N TYR A 30 6.75 -0.79 10.71
CA TYR A 30 7.71 -0.54 9.64
C TYR A 30 9.03 -1.27 9.90
N ARG A 31 9.63 -1.79 8.83
CA ARG A 31 10.97 -2.38 8.87
C ARG A 31 11.79 -1.87 7.69
N LEU A 32 13.00 -1.44 7.99
CA LEU A 32 14.01 -1.06 7.01
C LEU A 32 14.93 -2.26 6.80
N VAL A 33 15.08 -2.69 5.54
CA VAL A 33 16.03 -3.72 5.13
C VAL A 33 17.05 -3.04 4.24
N ILE A 34 18.32 -3.10 4.63
CA ILE A 34 19.46 -2.58 3.86
C ILE A 34 20.47 -3.72 3.77
N GLY A 35 20.97 -3.96 2.57
CA GLY A 35 22.03 -4.93 2.35
C GLY A 35 22.38 -5.05 0.88
N PRO A 36 23.22 -6.03 0.52
CA PRO A 36 23.62 -6.26 -0.86
C PRO A 36 22.43 -6.65 -1.72
N GLU A 37 22.42 -6.11 -2.93
CA GLU A 37 21.46 -6.39 -3.99
C GLU A 37 21.19 -7.90 -4.12
N TYR A 38 19.92 -8.29 -4.25
CA TYR A 38 19.38 -9.67 -4.28
C TYR A 38 19.53 -10.45 -2.97
N TYR A 39 20.71 -10.40 -2.34
CA TYR A 39 21.02 -11.18 -1.15
C TYR A 39 20.23 -10.71 0.07
N ALA A 40 20.07 -9.40 0.24
CA ALA A 40 19.35 -8.83 1.37
C ALA A 40 17.89 -9.30 1.39
N ALA A 41 17.20 -9.18 0.25
CA ALA A 41 15.82 -9.64 0.10
C ALA A 41 15.69 -11.16 0.29
N ALA A 42 16.52 -11.94 -0.40
CA ALA A 42 16.50 -13.40 -0.34
C ALA A 42 16.70 -13.91 1.10
N VAL A 43 17.74 -13.42 1.78
CA VAL A 43 18.08 -13.84 3.15
C VAL A 43 17.02 -13.36 4.14
N TYR A 44 16.54 -12.12 3.99
CA TYR A 44 15.50 -11.57 4.87
C TYR A 44 14.21 -12.40 4.79
N LEU A 45 13.74 -12.71 3.58
CA LEU A 45 12.51 -13.47 3.37
C LEU A 45 12.65 -14.92 3.85
N ALA A 46 13.78 -15.57 3.54
CA ALA A 46 14.07 -16.93 4.02
C ALA A 46 14.07 -17.02 5.56
N ARG A 47 14.68 -16.03 6.24
CA ARG A 47 14.72 -15.99 7.72
C ARG A 47 13.39 -15.56 8.35
N THR A 48 12.58 -14.81 7.63
CA THR A 48 11.27 -14.37 8.12
C THR A 48 10.28 -15.55 8.16
N GLY A 49 10.42 -16.51 7.26
CA GLY A 49 9.60 -17.73 7.21
C GLY A 49 8.10 -17.39 7.21
N ASN A 50 7.30 -18.11 8.01
CA ASN A 50 5.85 -17.90 8.09
C ASN A 50 5.42 -16.48 8.50
N LYS A 51 6.31 -15.67 9.11
CA LYS A 51 5.99 -14.27 9.45
C LYS A 51 5.88 -13.39 8.20
N SER A 52 6.35 -13.85 7.03
CA SER A 52 6.25 -13.12 5.77
C SER A 52 4.79 -12.88 5.37
N LYS A 53 3.88 -13.78 5.76
CA LYS A 53 2.43 -13.65 5.59
C LYS A 53 1.81 -12.43 6.30
N ARG A 54 2.53 -11.81 7.23
CA ARG A 54 2.10 -10.56 7.90
C ARG A 54 2.61 -9.31 7.19
N ILE A 55 3.48 -9.46 6.19
CA ILE A 55 3.97 -8.34 5.39
C ILE A 55 2.89 -8.05 4.35
N ILE A 56 2.17 -6.95 4.56
CA ILE A 56 1.06 -6.53 3.68
C ILE A 56 1.55 -5.88 2.38
N GLY A 57 2.84 -5.55 2.32
CA GLY A 57 3.50 -4.98 1.16
C GLY A 57 4.79 -4.24 1.52
N GLY A 58 5.40 -3.58 0.53
CA GLY A 58 6.54 -2.72 0.76
C GLY A 58 6.89 -1.80 -0.38
N ILE A 59 7.99 -1.07 -0.20
CA ILE A 59 8.51 -0.09 -1.14
C ILE A 59 10.00 -0.40 -1.33
N PHE A 60 10.39 -0.68 -2.57
CA PHE A 60 11.79 -0.73 -2.96
C PHE A 60 12.22 0.63 -3.50
N LEU A 61 13.40 1.11 -3.11
CA LEU A 61 13.93 2.42 -3.49
C LEU A 61 15.20 2.24 -4.30
N ASP A 62 15.25 2.86 -5.48
CA ASP A 62 16.43 2.76 -6.34
C ASP A 62 16.55 3.94 -7.29
N LEU A 63 17.74 4.17 -7.84
CA LEU A 63 18.04 5.22 -8.83
C LEU A 63 17.51 6.60 -8.40
N LEU A 64 17.87 7.03 -7.19
CA LEU A 64 17.39 8.28 -6.60
C LEU A 64 18.49 9.34 -6.56
N GLY A 65 18.11 10.59 -6.81
CA GLY A 65 19.01 11.73 -6.69
C GLY A 65 19.68 12.17 -7.99
N SER A 66 19.36 11.56 -9.12
CA SER A 66 19.70 12.13 -10.43
C SER A 66 18.86 13.37 -10.74
N ALA A 67 19.13 14.04 -11.86
CA ALA A 67 18.29 15.15 -12.33
C ALA A 67 16.89 14.69 -12.83
N ASN A 68 16.75 13.39 -13.14
CA ASN A 68 15.51 12.83 -13.66
C ASN A 68 14.38 12.96 -12.63
N PRO A 69 13.13 13.16 -13.07
CA PRO A 69 11.98 13.15 -12.16
C PRO A 69 11.83 11.80 -11.44
N VAL A 70 11.48 11.85 -10.17
CA VAL A 70 11.10 10.65 -9.41
C VAL A 70 9.71 10.19 -9.84
N THR A 71 9.58 8.90 -10.09
CA THR A 71 8.34 8.19 -10.43
C THR A 71 8.29 6.85 -9.70
N TYR A 72 7.34 5.99 -10.05
CA TYR A 72 7.18 4.68 -9.46
C TYR A 72 6.90 3.62 -10.52
N GLN A 73 7.14 2.36 -10.17
CA GLN A 73 6.62 1.20 -10.86
C GLN A 73 5.64 0.45 -9.97
N HIS A 74 4.61 -0.11 -10.60
CA HIS A 74 3.62 -0.93 -9.94
C HIS A 74 4.21 -2.20 -9.31
N SER A 75 3.55 -2.71 -8.28
CA SER A 75 3.75 -4.09 -7.83
C SER A 75 3.29 -5.07 -8.91
N LEU A 76 3.65 -6.35 -8.81
CA LEU A 76 3.20 -7.37 -9.77
C LEU A 76 1.67 -7.45 -9.86
N THR A 77 0.97 -7.20 -8.75
CA THR A 77 -0.50 -7.22 -8.73
C THR A 77 -1.14 -5.99 -9.38
N GLY A 78 -0.41 -4.88 -9.48
CA GLY A 78 -0.85 -3.63 -10.12
C GLY A 78 -1.99 -2.88 -9.42
N ASN A 79 -2.64 -3.46 -8.41
CA ASN A 79 -3.79 -2.87 -7.72
C ASN A 79 -3.77 -3.18 -6.22
N SER A 80 -2.59 -3.28 -5.61
CA SER A 80 -2.49 -3.32 -4.15
C SER A 80 -2.83 -1.95 -3.53
N ALA A 81 -2.99 -1.91 -2.20
CA ALA A 81 -3.14 -0.62 -1.49
C ALA A 81 -1.95 0.32 -1.75
N LEU A 82 -0.74 -0.23 -1.88
CA LEU A 82 0.46 0.52 -2.24
C LEU A 82 0.39 1.09 -3.65
N ASP A 83 -0.10 0.30 -4.62
CA ASP A 83 -0.25 0.77 -6.01
C ASP A 83 -1.23 1.95 -6.10
N ARG A 84 -2.40 1.83 -5.45
CA ARG A 84 -3.40 2.91 -5.44
C ARG A 84 -2.88 4.16 -4.72
N ALA A 85 -2.19 3.98 -3.59
CA ALA A 85 -1.58 5.10 -2.87
C ALA A 85 -0.49 5.77 -3.72
N ALA A 86 0.37 5.01 -4.39
CA ALA A 86 1.40 5.53 -5.27
C ALA A 86 0.79 6.30 -6.46
N ALA A 87 -0.23 5.75 -7.11
CA ALA A 87 -0.94 6.44 -8.20
C ALA A 87 -1.54 7.79 -7.77
N LYS A 88 -2.05 7.88 -6.54
CA LYS A 88 -2.57 9.13 -5.98
C LYS A 88 -1.48 10.19 -5.73
N ILE A 89 -0.28 9.76 -5.32
CA ILE A 89 0.80 10.67 -4.93
C ILE A 89 1.71 11.06 -6.10
N PHE A 90 2.01 10.11 -6.99
CA PHE A 90 2.93 10.30 -8.11
C PHE A 90 2.18 10.56 -9.43
N GLY A 91 0.87 10.34 -9.47
CA GLY A 91 0.05 10.44 -10.68
C GLY A 91 -0.23 9.07 -11.32
N MET A 92 -1.19 9.04 -12.25
CA MET A 92 -1.64 7.79 -12.89
C MET A 92 -0.62 7.18 -13.87
N ALA A 93 0.40 7.94 -14.28
CA ALA A 93 1.44 7.48 -15.23
C ALA A 93 2.59 6.74 -14.52
N GLY A 94 2.27 5.74 -13.70
CA GLY A 94 3.25 4.79 -13.16
C GLY A 94 3.80 3.89 -14.25
N MET A 95 5.01 3.35 -14.04
CA MET A 95 5.54 2.30 -14.91
C MET A 95 4.92 0.94 -14.55
N PRO A 96 4.74 0.03 -15.51
CA PRO A 96 4.37 -1.35 -15.19
C PRO A 96 5.44 -2.00 -14.30
N PHE A 97 5.08 -3.11 -13.66
CA PHE A 97 6.04 -3.90 -12.87
C PHE A 97 7.30 -4.20 -13.71
N ARG A 98 8.47 -3.89 -13.15
CA ARG A 98 9.79 -3.94 -13.79
C ARG A 98 10.03 -2.96 -14.95
N GLY A 99 9.22 -1.90 -15.04
CA GLY A 99 9.38 -0.86 -16.06
C GLY A 99 10.44 0.21 -15.74
N LEU A 100 10.90 0.32 -14.49
CA LEU A 100 12.04 1.16 -14.11
C LEU A 100 13.30 0.32 -13.89
N PHE A 101 13.16 -0.76 -13.13
CA PHE A 101 14.25 -1.66 -12.73
C PHE A 101 13.66 -3.01 -12.31
N GLY A 102 14.52 -4.02 -12.20
CA GLY A 102 14.14 -5.36 -11.76
C GLY A 102 15.12 -5.88 -10.73
N ASN A 103 14.84 -5.62 -9.45
CA ASN A 103 15.79 -5.84 -8.36
C ASN A 103 15.16 -6.63 -7.19
N ASP A 104 15.52 -6.30 -5.95
CA ASP A 104 15.05 -6.93 -4.72
C ASP A 104 13.52 -7.05 -4.65
N GLU A 105 12.77 -6.11 -5.23
CA GLU A 105 11.31 -6.16 -5.26
C GLU A 105 10.76 -7.40 -5.99
N ILE A 106 11.54 -8.02 -6.87
CA ILE A 106 11.16 -9.26 -7.56
C ILE A 106 11.00 -10.41 -6.56
N PHE A 107 11.82 -10.49 -5.51
CA PHE A 107 11.69 -11.55 -4.51
C PHE A 107 10.40 -11.45 -3.71
N TYR A 108 9.98 -10.23 -3.39
CA TYR A 108 8.75 -9.98 -2.64
C TYR A 108 7.51 -10.22 -3.51
N ASN A 109 7.48 -9.65 -4.71
CA ASN A 109 6.37 -9.82 -5.65
C ASN A 109 6.29 -11.24 -6.22
N GLY A 110 7.43 -11.92 -6.31
CA GLY A 110 7.61 -13.18 -7.02
C GLY A 110 6.89 -14.38 -6.38
N PRO A 111 6.99 -15.53 -7.07
CA PRO A 111 6.31 -16.76 -6.65
C PRO A 111 6.76 -17.19 -5.26
N GLY A 112 5.81 -17.70 -4.47
CA GLY A 112 6.04 -18.17 -3.10
C GLY A 112 5.84 -17.11 -2.01
N TYR A 113 5.97 -15.82 -2.34
CA TYR A 113 5.70 -14.72 -1.39
C TYR A 113 4.47 -13.91 -1.77
N GLY A 114 4.37 -13.45 -3.01
CA GLY A 114 3.22 -12.65 -3.47
C GLY A 114 2.97 -11.38 -2.64
N ILE A 115 4.02 -10.83 -2.03
CA ILE A 115 3.97 -9.61 -1.22
C ILE A 115 4.02 -8.42 -2.17
N PRO A 116 2.95 -7.60 -2.27
CA PRO A 116 2.95 -6.46 -3.18
C PRO A 116 4.06 -5.47 -2.83
N MET A 117 5.03 -5.29 -3.72
CA MET A 117 6.11 -4.33 -3.50
C MET A 117 6.23 -3.40 -4.71
N ILE A 118 5.94 -2.13 -4.50
CA ILE A 118 6.14 -1.08 -5.51
C ILE A 118 7.61 -0.67 -5.54
N GLY A 119 8.08 -0.19 -6.69
CA GLY A 119 9.39 0.44 -6.80
C GLY A 119 9.24 1.96 -6.93
N ILE A 120 10.07 2.73 -6.22
CA ILE A 120 10.11 4.19 -6.35
C ILE A 120 11.54 4.60 -6.71
N GLY A 121 11.66 5.35 -7.80
CA GLY A 121 12.95 5.70 -8.36
C GLY A 121 12.86 6.65 -9.53
N SER A 122 13.94 6.81 -10.27
CA SER A 122 13.96 7.56 -11.53
C SER A 122 14.45 6.68 -12.68
N ARG A 123 14.35 7.19 -13.91
CA ARG A 123 14.99 6.54 -15.06
C ARG A 123 16.51 6.55 -14.85
N GLN A 124 17.18 5.51 -15.35
CA GLN A 124 18.64 5.43 -15.38
C GLN A 124 19.22 6.70 -16.02
N ALA A 125 20.16 7.33 -15.31
CA ALA A 125 20.91 8.46 -15.84
C ALA A 125 22.02 7.97 -16.80
N PRO A 126 22.53 8.82 -17.71
CA PRO A 126 23.61 8.42 -18.62
C PRO A 126 24.90 7.94 -17.94
N TYR A 127 25.12 8.33 -16.68
CA TYR A 127 26.28 7.95 -15.85
C TYR A 127 26.00 6.73 -14.94
N TYR A 128 24.90 6.03 -15.15
CA TYR A 128 24.59 4.80 -14.42
C TYR A 128 25.71 3.76 -14.60
N HIS A 129 26.13 3.12 -13.50
CA HIS A 129 27.24 2.15 -13.46
C HIS A 129 28.60 2.69 -13.94
N THR A 130 28.81 4.01 -13.90
CA THR A 130 30.13 4.60 -14.18
C THR A 130 30.70 5.31 -12.96
N SER A 131 31.97 5.69 -13.03
CA SER A 131 32.62 6.53 -12.01
C SER A 131 32.00 7.92 -11.88
N ASP A 132 31.22 8.35 -12.89
CA ASP A 132 30.58 9.66 -12.93
C ASP A 132 29.28 9.71 -12.11
N ASP A 133 28.78 8.58 -11.60
CA ASP A 133 27.74 8.56 -10.56
C ASP A 133 28.35 8.93 -9.21
N ASP A 134 28.64 10.22 -9.03
CA ASP A 134 29.28 10.77 -7.84
C ASP A 134 28.40 11.83 -7.14
N PHE A 135 28.92 12.40 -6.04
CA PHE A 135 28.21 13.43 -5.28
C PHE A 135 28.00 14.74 -6.06
N ASN A 136 28.78 15.01 -7.11
CA ASN A 136 28.61 16.21 -7.95
C ASN A 136 27.38 16.10 -8.84
N ARG A 137 26.91 14.88 -9.14
CA ARG A 137 25.67 14.63 -9.88
C ARG A 137 24.42 14.61 -9.00
N LEU A 138 24.57 14.70 -7.68
CA LEU A 138 23.47 14.58 -6.75
C LEU A 138 22.56 15.81 -6.76
N ASN A 139 21.29 15.59 -7.05
CA ASN A 139 20.25 16.59 -6.99
C ASN A 139 19.49 16.52 -5.65
N MET A 140 19.88 17.39 -4.71
CA MET A 140 19.26 17.49 -3.39
C MET A 140 17.77 17.87 -3.42
N LEU A 141 17.32 18.59 -4.44
CA LEU A 141 15.90 18.93 -4.57
C LEU A 141 15.07 17.67 -4.89
N ARG A 142 15.57 16.79 -5.77
CA ARG A 142 14.93 15.52 -6.10
C ARG A 142 14.87 14.55 -4.91
N LEU A 143 15.92 14.51 -4.09
CA LEU A 143 15.89 13.70 -2.85
C LEU A 143 14.84 14.21 -1.87
N ARG A 144 14.77 15.53 -1.64
CA ARG A 144 13.75 16.13 -0.77
C ARG A 144 12.33 15.92 -1.29
N GLU A 145 12.14 16.03 -2.61
CA GLU A 145 10.88 15.72 -3.28
C GLU A 145 10.48 14.26 -3.02
N THR A 146 11.43 13.33 -3.17
CA THR A 146 11.22 11.90 -2.93
C THR A 146 10.81 11.63 -1.49
N ILE A 147 11.53 12.17 -0.51
CA ILE A 147 11.18 12.01 0.92
C ILE A 147 9.78 12.55 1.20
N ARG A 148 9.41 13.71 0.65
CA ARG A 148 8.07 14.28 0.82
C ARG A 148 7.00 13.35 0.24
N LYS A 149 7.19 12.83 -0.97
CA LYS A 149 6.23 11.91 -1.62
C LYS A 149 6.13 10.59 -0.86
N LEU A 150 7.24 10.03 -0.40
CA LEU A 150 7.24 8.83 0.46
C LEU A 150 6.47 9.07 1.76
N TRP A 151 6.67 10.22 2.40
CA TRP A 151 5.93 10.59 3.60
C TRP A 151 4.42 10.71 3.34
N GLN A 152 4.03 11.34 2.22
CA GLN A 152 2.62 11.43 1.83
C GLN A 152 2.02 10.06 1.59
N LEU A 153 2.72 9.19 0.86
CA LEU A 153 2.29 7.81 0.58
C LEU A 153 2.08 7.02 1.88
N VAL A 154 3.07 7.05 2.79
CA VAL A 154 2.96 6.40 4.09
C VAL A 154 1.79 6.98 4.90
N SER A 155 1.61 8.29 4.89
CA SER A 155 0.49 8.95 5.60
C SER A 155 -0.87 8.54 5.05
N VAL A 156 -0.99 8.38 3.72
CA VAL A 156 -2.20 7.85 3.09
C VAL A 156 -2.47 6.43 3.57
N LEU A 157 -1.47 5.55 3.53
CA LEU A 157 -1.61 4.17 3.98
C LEU A 157 -2.01 4.09 5.46
N GLU A 158 -1.32 4.81 6.33
CA GLU A 158 -1.60 4.85 7.77
C GLU A 158 -3.04 5.30 8.06
N LYS A 159 -3.48 6.37 7.41
CA LYS A 159 -4.86 6.85 7.51
C LYS A 159 -5.84 5.77 7.04
N GLU A 160 -5.59 5.23 5.85
CA GLU A 160 -6.43 4.24 5.23
C GLU A 160 -6.56 2.95 6.04
N GLY A 161 -5.45 2.42 6.55
CA GLY A 161 -5.42 1.26 7.44
C GLY A 161 -6.16 1.53 8.74
N GLY A 162 -5.88 2.66 9.40
CA GLY A 162 -6.56 3.05 10.64
C GLY A 162 -8.04 3.40 10.49
N THR A 163 -8.52 3.65 9.27
CA THR A 163 -9.95 3.84 8.98
C THR A 163 -10.66 2.57 8.53
N ASP A 164 -9.94 1.47 8.30
CA ASP A 164 -10.57 0.22 7.90
C ASP A 164 -11.31 -0.40 9.10
N SER A 165 -12.55 -0.80 8.83
CA SER A 165 -13.49 -1.23 9.86
C SER A 165 -13.78 -2.71 9.72
N VAL A 166 -13.98 -3.37 10.85
CA VAL A 166 -14.39 -4.77 10.92
C VAL A 166 -15.87 -4.80 11.32
N PRO A 167 -16.79 -4.99 10.35
CA PRO A 167 -18.21 -5.08 10.63
C PRO A 167 -18.59 -6.44 11.22
N LEU A 168 -19.48 -6.42 12.21
CA LEU A 168 -20.12 -7.59 12.79
C LEU A 168 -21.63 -7.43 12.70
N SER A 169 -22.30 -8.31 11.95
CA SER A 169 -23.75 -8.41 11.95
C SER A 169 -24.26 -8.86 13.32
N VAL A 170 -25.18 -8.09 13.89
CA VAL A 170 -25.84 -8.41 15.17
C VAL A 170 -27.29 -8.82 14.99
N ALA A 171 -27.75 -8.91 13.74
CA ALA A 171 -29.11 -9.30 13.41
C ALA A 171 -29.34 -10.80 13.64
N LYS A 172 -30.53 -11.14 14.13
CA LYS A 172 -31.03 -12.51 14.20
C LYS A 172 -31.90 -12.76 12.96
N GLY A 173 -31.39 -13.51 11.99
CA GLY A 173 -32.01 -13.69 10.68
C GLY A 173 -31.71 -12.57 9.68
N PRO A 174 -32.30 -12.59 8.47
CA PRO A 174 -32.05 -11.60 7.43
C PRO A 174 -32.35 -10.16 7.88
N TRP A 175 -31.59 -9.19 7.38
CA TRP A 175 -31.86 -7.78 7.68
C TRP A 175 -33.21 -7.31 7.13
N HIS A 176 -34.00 -6.66 7.97
CA HIS A 176 -35.16 -5.86 7.53
C HIS A 176 -34.67 -4.50 7.00
N LEU A 177 -34.28 -4.45 5.73
CA LEU A 177 -33.61 -3.30 5.11
C LEU A 177 -34.48 -2.02 5.07
N SER A 178 -35.79 -2.16 4.84
CA SER A 178 -36.72 -1.02 4.77
C SER A 178 -36.82 -0.20 6.05
N ARG A 179 -36.72 -0.86 7.21
CA ARG A 179 -36.72 -0.17 8.52
C ARG A 179 -35.37 0.45 8.90
N ARG A 180 -34.34 0.25 8.06
CA ARG A 180 -32.96 0.65 8.34
C ARG A 180 -32.49 1.83 7.51
N GLY A 181 -33.33 2.32 6.58
CA GLY A 181 -33.02 3.50 5.76
C GLY A 181 -31.87 3.31 4.79
N VAL A 182 -31.53 2.05 4.45
CA VAL A 182 -30.45 1.73 3.51
C VAL A 182 -30.91 1.68 2.06
N GLU A 183 -32.23 1.63 1.81
CA GLU A 183 -32.82 1.57 0.46
C GLU A 183 -32.32 2.68 -0.47
N PRO A 184 -32.21 3.97 -0.05
CA PRO A 184 -31.68 5.01 -0.94
C PRO A 184 -30.22 4.78 -1.37
N LEU A 185 -29.42 4.06 -0.58
CA LEU A 185 -28.07 3.66 -0.98
C LEU A 185 -28.14 2.50 -1.98
N LEU A 186 -28.97 1.50 -1.71
CA LEU A 186 -29.16 0.34 -2.58
C LEU A 186 -29.77 0.72 -3.94
N ASP A 187 -30.62 1.73 -3.98
CA ASP A 187 -31.20 2.24 -5.23
C ASP A 187 -30.16 2.98 -6.08
N ARG A 188 -29.22 3.70 -5.43
CA ARG A 188 -28.08 4.33 -6.12
C ARG A 188 -27.03 3.32 -6.56
N HIS A 189 -26.90 2.21 -5.83
CA HIS A 189 -25.92 1.16 -6.03
C HIS A 189 -26.63 -0.19 -6.10
N SER A 190 -27.37 -0.39 -7.20
CA SER A 190 -28.23 -1.57 -7.36
C SER A 190 -27.45 -2.88 -7.41
N GLU A 191 -26.14 -2.82 -7.67
CA GLU A 191 -25.21 -3.94 -7.53
C GLU A 191 -25.17 -4.55 -6.11
N LEU A 192 -25.58 -3.81 -5.07
CA LEU A 192 -25.62 -4.30 -3.70
C LEU A 192 -26.81 -5.21 -3.42
N TRP A 193 -27.95 -5.04 -4.11
CA TRP A 193 -29.17 -5.81 -3.88
C TRP A 193 -28.96 -7.33 -3.86
N PRO A 194 -28.34 -7.95 -4.89
CA PRO A 194 -28.13 -9.39 -4.89
C PRO A 194 -27.11 -9.85 -3.83
N LEU A 195 -26.28 -8.95 -3.31
CA LEU A 195 -25.20 -9.26 -2.39
C LEU A 195 -25.58 -9.11 -0.92
N MET A 196 -26.76 -8.55 -0.59
CA MET A 196 -27.09 -8.17 0.79
C MET A 196 -27.04 -9.32 1.79
N THR A 197 -27.54 -10.50 1.40
CA THR A 197 -27.49 -11.70 2.26
C THR A 197 -26.06 -12.18 2.45
N ASP A 198 -25.27 -12.24 1.38
CA ASP A 198 -23.90 -12.73 1.44
C ASP A 198 -23.00 -11.75 2.22
N LEU A 199 -23.17 -10.45 2.00
CA LEU A 199 -22.53 -9.40 2.80
C LEU A 199 -22.92 -9.51 4.26
N GLN A 200 -24.20 -9.74 4.58
CA GLN A 200 -24.64 -9.96 5.96
C GLN A 200 -23.92 -11.15 6.63
N LEU A 201 -23.82 -12.27 5.91
CA LEU A 201 -23.12 -13.47 6.38
C LEU A 201 -21.61 -13.23 6.50
N ALA A 202 -21.06 -12.39 5.62
CA ALA A 202 -19.64 -12.08 5.58
C ALA A 202 -19.19 -11.07 6.65
N MET A 203 -20.09 -10.24 7.17
CA MET A 203 -19.85 -9.33 8.30
C MET A 203 -19.77 -10.10 9.63
N ASP A 204 -18.71 -10.88 9.77
CA ASP A 204 -18.49 -11.86 10.85
C ASP A 204 -17.65 -11.34 12.02
N GLY A 205 -17.29 -10.06 12.02
CA GLY A 205 -16.41 -9.47 13.02
C GLY A 205 -14.93 -9.86 12.87
N LYS A 206 -14.52 -10.45 11.74
CA LYS A 206 -13.14 -10.86 11.43
C LYS A 206 -12.62 -10.19 10.17
N ARG A 207 -13.40 -10.17 9.09
CA ARG A 207 -13.06 -9.52 7.81
C ARG A 207 -13.24 -8.01 7.88
N THR A 208 -12.34 -7.25 7.25
CA THR A 208 -12.49 -5.80 7.15
C THR A 208 -13.41 -5.39 5.99
N CYS A 209 -13.85 -4.14 5.96
CA CYS A 209 -14.57 -3.56 4.82
C CYS A 209 -13.78 -3.70 3.51
N ARG A 210 -12.43 -3.67 3.55
CA ARG A 210 -11.58 -3.93 2.38
C ARG A 210 -11.57 -5.40 1.97
N ASP A 211 -11.51 -6.32 2.93
CA ASP A 211 -11.59 -7.76 2.64
C ASP A 211 -12.91 -8.09 1.93
N LEU A 212 -14.02 -7.53 2.45
CA LEU A 212 -15.34 -7.65 1.85
C LEU A 212 -15.40 -7.00 0.47
N ALA A 213 -14.85 -5.79 0.30
CA ALA A 213 -14.81 -5.13 -1.00
C ALA A 213 -14.09 -5.98 -2.05
N ALA A 214 -12.96 -6.60 -1.69
CA ALA A 214 -12.22 -7.49 -2.58
C ALA A 214 -12.99 -8.78 -2.89
N GLU A 215 -13.58 -9.43 -1.87
CA GLU A 215 -14.35 -10.68 -2.02
C GLU A 215 -15.58 -10.50 -2.92
N PHE A 216 -16.29 -9.38 -2.76
CA PHE A 216 -17.54 -9.09 -3.47
C PHE A 216 -17.35 -8.23 -4.73
N SER A 217 -16.10 -7.95 -5.14
CA SER A 217 -15.78 -7.09 -6.29
C SER A 217 -16.43 -5.70 -6.23
N LEU A 218 -16.49 -5.12 -5.01
CA LEU A 218 -17.02 -3.79 -4.73
C LEU A 218 -15.87 -2.81 -4.45
N THR A 219 -16.18 -1.51 -4.42
CA THR A 219 -15.20 -0.52 -3.96
C THR A 219 -15.16 -0.46 -2.43
N PRO A 220 -13.97 -0.29 -1.81
CA PRO A 220 -13.86 -0.11 -0.36
C PRO A 220 -14.73 1.03 0.18
N GLU A 221 -14.86 2.11 -0.59
CA GLU A 221 -15.66 3.29 -0.24
C GLU A 221 -17.15 2.94 -0.13
N LEU A 222 -17.66 2.14 -1.07
CA LEU A 222 -19.05 1.69 -1.08
C LEU A 222 -19.34 0.78 0.12
N VAL A 223 -18.46 -0.19 0.40
CA VAL A 223 -18.62 -1.09 1.56
C VAL A 223 -18.56 -0.31 2.87
N GLN A 224 -17.67 0.68 2.99
CA GLN A 224 -17.60 1.55 4.17
C GLN A 224 -18.85 2.42 4.33
N GLU A 225 -19.40 2.96 3.24
CA GLU A 225 -20.68 3.70 3.27
C GLU A 225 -21.83 2.80 3.74
N LEU A 226 -21.96 1.61 3.16
CA LEU A 226 -22.96 0.62 3.57
C LEU A 226 -22.82 0.27 5.06
N CYS A 227 -21.60 -0.01 5.52
CA CYS A 227 -21.35 -0.31 6.92
C CYS A 227 -21.73 0.87 7.84
N ARG A 228 -21.42 2.12 7.45
CA ARG A 228 -21.79 3.31 8.23
C ARG A 228 -23.30 3.45 8.39
N GLN A 229 -24.08 3.21 7.34
CA GLN A 229 -25.55 3.26 7.41
C GLN A 229 -26.13 2.11 8.23
N LEU A 230 -25.64 0.89 8.01
CA LEU A 230 -26.05 -0.28 8.77
C LEU A 230 -25.73 -0.13 10.26
N ALA A 231 -24.58 0.45 10.60
CA ALA A 231 -24.19 0.73 11.98
C ALA A 231 -25.09 1.79 12.63
N HIS A 232 -25.44 2.87 11.91
CA HIS A 232 -26.41 3.87 12.39
C HIS A 232 -27.77 3.25 12.68
N SER A 233 -28.21 2.27 11.89
CA SER A 233 -29.47 1.54 12.12
C SER A 233 -29.38 0.46 13.21
N GLY A 234 -28.20 0.22 13.78
CA GLY A 234 -27.94 -0.85 14.74
C GLY A 234 -27.98 -2.27 14.14
N ALA A 235 -27.87 -2.42 12.82
CA ALA A 235 -27.84 -3.73 12.14
C ALA A 235 -26.53 -4.47 12.39
N ILE A 236 -25.46 -3.68 12.50
CA ILE A 236 -24.10 -4.16 12.68
C ILE A 236 -23.42 -3.35 13.79
N ARG A 237 -22.35 -3.91 14.34
CA ARG A 237 -21.36 -3.18 15.13
C ARG A 237 -20.09 -3.03 14.30
N ILE A 238 -19.46 -1.86 14.38
CA ILE A 238 -18.16 -1.61 13.75
C ILE A 238 -17.09 -1.56 14.82
N LYS A 239 -16.01 -2.31 14.62
CA LYS A 239 -14.75 -2.08 15.33
C LYS A 239 -13.76 -1.46 14.36
N LEU A 240 -13.08 -0.40 14.77
CA LEU A 240 -11.88 0.03 14.07
C LEU A 240 -10.81 -1.04 14.31
N ARG A 241 -10.08 -1.37 13.25
CA ARG A 241 -8.95 -2.29 13.39
C ARG A 241 -7.76 -1.60 14.05
#